data_AF-A0ABD3QF28-F1
#
_entry.id   AF-A0ABD3QF28-F1
#
_cell.length_a   1.000
_cell.length_b   1.000
_cell.length_c   1.000
_cell.angle_alpha   90.00
_cell.angle_beta   90.00
_cell.angle_gamma   90.00
#
_symmetry.space_group_name_H-M   'P 1'
#
loop_
_entity.id
_entity.type
_entity.pdbx_description
1 polymer ?
#
loop_
_entity_poly.entity_id
_entity_poly.type
_entity_poly.pdbx_seq_one_letter_code
_entity_poly.pdbx_strand_id
1 'polypeptide(L)'
;MASFFVSPVQIAFLRKEANKRESNKRLPKFSLPPQETAEISPETIDEISNLFGINELIEVRGVSKDAKKKVFDSANGLAETLEYAMEKPVVVVDIKGFAVKLYCPWDDDEQGGRVGRIQLRSNYRPGQWTRKAKPIRDNRGQIITDEDGMSIKVIPE
;
A
#
# COMPACT_ATOMS: atom_id res chain seq x y z
N MET A 1 13.53 2.00 -14.80
CA MET A 1 12.25 1.55 -14.21
C MET A 1 11.66 2.71 -13.41
N ALA A 2 10.38 3.02 -13.60
CA ALA A 2 9.70 3.98 -12.73
C ALA A 2 9.57 3.33 -11.34
N SER A 3 10.07 3.98 -10.29
CA SER A 3 9.96 3.45 -8.92
C SER A 3 8.49 3.33 -8.56
N PHE A 4 7.99 2.11 -8.39
CA PHE A 4 6.62 1.90 -7.92
C PHE A 4 6.54 2.41 -6.48
N PHE A 5 5.78 3.48 -6.27
CA PHE A 5 5.68 4.12 -4.96
C PHE A 5 4.29 3.93 -4.37
N VAL A 6 4.24 3.31 -3.20
CA VAL A 6 3.01 3.16 -2.41
C VAL A 6 2.98 4.26 -1.36
N SER A 7 1.96 5.12 -1.42
CA SER A 7 1.81 6.21 -0.44
C SER A 7 1.60 5.66 0.98
N PRO A 8 1.93 6.42 2.04
CA PRO A 8 1.70 5.99 3.42
C PRO A 8 0.25 5.61 3.72
N VAL A 9 -0.71 6.28 3.07
CA VAL A 9 -2.15 5.98 3.19
C VAL A 9 -2.48 4.62 2.57
N GLN A 10 -1.90 4.31 1.41
CA GLN A 10 -2.03 3.01 0.75
C GLN A 10 -1.34 1.90 1.57
N ILE A 11 -0.18 2.15 2.18
CA ILE A 11 0.47 1.20 3.11
C ILE A 11 -0.45 0.92 4.31
N ALA A 12 -1.05 1.96 4.91
CA ALA A 12 -1.99 1.77 6.02
C ALA A 12 -3.23 0.95 5.61
N PHE A 13 -3.72 1.13 4.38
CA PHE A 13 -4.77 0.32 3.81
C PHE A 13 -4.34 -1.14 3.63
N LEU A 14 -3.16 -1.37 3.04
CA LEU A 14 -2.57 -2.71 2.88
C LEU A 14 -2.38 -3.42 4.23
N ARG A 15 -1.97 -2.70 5.27
CA ARG A 15 -1.88 -3.26 6.64
C ARG A 15 -3.23 -3.74 7.16
N LYS A 16 -4.28 -2.93 7.01
CA LYS A 16 -5.64 -3.31 7.42
C LYS A 16 -6.13 -4.52 6.65
N GLU A 17 -5.85 -4.55 5.35
CA GLU A 17 -6.31 -5.61 4.47
C GLU A 17 -5.54 -6.91 4.71
N ALA A 18 -4.23 -6.85 4.96
CA ALA A 18 -3.44 -7.99 5.40
C ALA A 18 -3.91 -8.54 6.76
N ASN A 19 -4.24 -7.68 7.72
CA ASN A 19 -4.82 -8.11 9.01
C ASN A 19 -6.20 -8.77 8.85
N LYS A 20 -7.03 -8.26 7.94
CA LYS A 20 -8.33 -8.87 7.60
C LYS A 20 -8.15 -10.25 6.92
N ARG A 21 -7.17 -10.40 6.04
CA ARG A 21 -6.84 -11.70 5.43
C ARG A 21 -6.29 -12.67 6.47
N GLU A 22 -5.46 -12.19 7.39
CA GLU A 22 -4.91 -12.97 8.49
C GLU A 22 -6.01 -13.48 9.44
N SER A 23 -6.95 -12.61 9.85
CA SER A 23 -8.08 -13.00 10.71
C SER A 23 -8.99 -14.04 10.05
N ASN A 24 -9.15 -13.96 8.74
CA ASN A 24 -9.94 -14.91 7.95
C ASN A 24 -9.16 -16.16 7.53
N LYS A 25 -7.90 -16.33 7.95
CA LYS A 25 -7.00 -17.43 7.56
C LYS A 25 -6.79 -17.55 6.04
N ARG A 26 -6.89 -16.43 5.31
CA ARG A 26 -6.69 -16.34 3.85
C ARG A 26 -5.34 -15.75 3.47
N LEU A 27 -4.54 -15.29 4.44
CA LEU A 27 -3.21 -14.77 4.18
C LEU A 27 -2.25 -15.96 4.00
N PRO A 28 -1.60 -16.12 2.83
CA PRO A 28 -0.58 -17.14 2.62
C PRO A 28 0.60 -16.87 3.55
N LYS A 29 1.09 -17.92 4.20
CA LYS A 29 2.23 -17.85 5.09
C LYS A 29 3.33 -18.73 4.53
N PHE A 30 4.48 -18.12 4.28
CA PHE A 30 5.67 -18.80 3.87
C PHE A 30 6.69 -18.75 5.02
N SER A 31 7.34 -19.87 5.32
CA SER A 31 8.36 -19.92 6.38
C SER A 31 9.70 -20.21 5.74
N LEU A 32 10.63 -19.27 5.85
CA LEU A 32 11.97 -19.44 5.32
C LEU A 32 12.68 -20.61 6.03
N PRO A 33 13.37 -21.48 5.27
CA PRO A 33 14.11 -22.58 5.84
C PRO A 33 15.26 -22.06 6.73
N PRO A 34 15.71 -22.85 7.73
CA PRO A 34 16.66 -22.36 8.72
C PRO A 34 18.02 -21.95 8.19
N GLN A 35 18.39 -22.47 7.04
CA GLN A 35 19.70 -22.28 6.43
C GLN A 35 19.77 -21.00 5.59
N GLU A 36 18.63 -20.38 5.25
CA GLU A 36 18.53 -19.24 4.33
C GLU A 36 18.22 -17.93 5.06
N THR A 37 19.00 -17.64 6.10
CA THR A 37 18.83 -16.42 6.91
C THR A 37 19.68 -15.24 6.45
N ALA A 38 20.65 -15.49 5.57
CA ALA A 38 21.58 -14.49 5.05
C ALA A 38 21.53 -14.38 3.52
N GLU A 39 21.42 -15.51 2.84
CA GLU A 39 21.26 -15.61 1.39
C GLU A 39 20.06 -16.49 1.10
N ILE A 40 19.12 -15.97 0.30
CA ILE A 40 17.91 -16.67 -0.07
C ILE A 40 18.24 -17.53 -1.29
N SER A 41 17.89 -18.81 -1.27
CA SER A 41 18.13 -19.68 -2.43
C SER A 41 17.22 -19.27 -3.60
N PRO A 42 17.65 -19.51 -4.85
CA PRO A 42 16.79 -19.27 -6.01
C PRO A 42 15.49 -20.10 -5.94
N GLU A 43 15.52 -21.29 -5.34
CA GLU A 43 14.34 -22.14 -5.15
C GLU A 43 13.28 -21.44 -4.28
N THR A 44 13.69 -20.81 -3.19
CA THR A 44 12.80 -20.04 -2.31
C THR A 44 12.23 -18.81 -3.02
N ILE A 45 13.01 -18.14 -3.87
CA ILE A 45 12.54 -17.01 -4.68
C ILE A 45 11.44 -17.48 -5.63
N ASP A 46 11.63 -18.62 -6.30
CA ASP A 46 10.63 -19.19 -7.20
C ASP A 46 9.35 -19.59 -6.47
N GLU A 47 9.45 -20.17 -5.27
CA GLU A 47 8.28 -20.50 -4.43
C GLU A 47 7.50 -19.25 -4.02
N ILE A 48 8.20 -18.20 -3.57
CA ILE A 48 7.57 -16.92 -3.21
C ILE A 48 6.93 -16.26 -4.44
N SER A 49 7.60 -16.33 -5.59
CA SER A 49 7.09 -15.80 -6.87
C SER A 49 5.81 -16.51 -7.29
N ASN A 50 5.75 -17.84 -7.15
CA ASN A 50 4.54 -18.63 -7.40
C ASN A 50 3.40 -18.24 -6.45
N LEU A 51 3.69 -17.94 -5.18
CA LEU A 51 2.70 -17.44 -4.23
C LEU A 51 2.13 -16.08 -4.63
N PHE A 52 2.99 -15.18 -5.15
CA PHE A 52 2.56 -13.89 -5.67
C PHE A 52 1.72 -14.02 -6.94
N GLY A 53 1.98 -15.03 -7.77
CA GLY A 53 1.15 -15.38 -8.92
C GLY A 53 -0.26 -15.86 -8.57
N ILE A 54 -0.59 -16.04 -7.29
CA ILE A 54 -1.94 -16.38 -6.80
C ILE A 54 -2.48 -15.30 -5.87
N ASN A 55 -1.62 -14.66 -5.08
CA ASN A 55 -1.99 -13.72 -4.04
C ASN A 55 -1.15 -12.44 -4.10
N GLU A 56 -1.81 -11.28 -4.05
CA GLU A 56 -1.11 -9.99 -3.99
C GLU A 56 -0.44 -9.70 -2.63
N LEU A 57 -0.84 -10.41 -1.56
CA LEU A 57 -0.30 -10.24 -0.21
C LEU A 57 0.14 -11.58 0.35
N ILE A 58 1.34 -11.60 0.92
CA ILE A 58 1.91 -12.78 1.59
C ILE A 58 2.57 -12.39 2.91
N GLU A 59 2.68 -13.34 3.83
CA GLU A 59 3.47 -13.21 5.06
C GLU A 59 4.66 -14.17 4.98
N VAL A 60 5.88 -13.62 4.99
CA VAL A 60 7.12 -14.40 5.03
C VAL A 60 7.65 -14.38 6.47
N ARG A 61 7.90 -15.56 7.04
CA ARG A 61 8.38 -15.76 8.41
C ARG A 61 9.83 -16.23 8.41
N GLY A 62 10.60 -15.80 9.41
CA GLY A 62 11.97 -16.25 9.61
C GLY A 62 13.02 -15.41 8.88
N VAL A 63 12.67 -14.18 8.50
CA VAL A 63 13.53 -13.25 7.73
C VAL A 63 14.86 -12.97 8.43
N SER A 64 14.87 -12.97 9.77
CA SER A 64 16.08 -12.98 10.56
C SER A 64 15.82 -13.84 11.78
N LYS A 65 16.78 -14.66 12.20
CA LYS A 65 16.66 -15.48 13.42
C LYS A 65 17.45 -14.91 14.58
N ASP A 66 18.60 -14.31 14.28
CA ASP A 66 19.58 -13.93 15.30
C ASP A 66 19.31 -12.56 15.92
N ALA A 67 18.66 -11.64 15.18
CA ALA A 67 18.45 -10.28 15.67
C ALA A 67 17.19 -9.62 15.09
N LYS A 68 16.23 -9.29 15.96
CA LYS A 68 15.08 -8.44 15.60
C LYS A 68 15.48 -7.12 14.94
N LYS A 69 16.61 -6.55 15.35
CA LYS A 69 17.13 -5.28 14.79
C LYS A 69 17.48 -5.40 13.30
N LYS A 70 17.90 -6.58 12.85
CA LYS A 70 18.27 -6.83 11.45
C LYS A 70 17.06 -7.15 10.55
N VAL A 71 15.91 -7.47 11.14
CA VAL A 71 14.71 -7.86 10.36
C VAL A 71 14.29 -6.77 9.40
N PHE A 72 14.43 -5.49 9.78
CA PHE A 72 14.09 -4.39 8.88
C PHE A 72 14.96 -4.39 7.63
N ASP A 73 16.29 -4.42 7.81
CA ASP A 73 17.23 -4.40 6.70
C ASP A 73 17.11 -5.67 5.84
N SER A 74 17.02 -6.85 6.48
CA SER A 74 16.81 -8.13 5.79
C SER A 74 15.48 -8.20 5.05
N ALA A 75 14.42 -7.60 5.57
CA ALA A 75 13.12 -7.54 4.90
C ALA A 75 13.16 -6.65 3.64
N ASN A 76 13.84 -5.51 3.72
CA ASN A 76 14.02 -4.63 2.56
C ASN A 76 14.93 -5.30 1.51
N GLY A 77 16.01 -5.96 1.92
CA GLY A 77 16.87 -6.72 1.01
C GLY A 77 16.14 -7.89 0.35
N LEU A 78 15.29 -8.61 1.09
CA LEU A 78 14.40 -9.63 0.53
C LEU A 78 13.45 -9.04 -0.51
N ALA A 79 12.81 -7.91 -0.21
CA ALA A 79 11.91 -7.25 -1.15
C ALA A 79 12.63 -6.80 -2.42
N GLU A 80 13.83 -6.22 -2.30
CA GLU A 80 14.66 -5.81 -3.44
C GLU A 80 15.11 -7.01 -4.30
N THR A 81 15.49 -8.12 -3.66
CA THR A 81 15.87 -9.36 -4.36
C THR A 81 14.69 -9.93 -5.14
N LEU A 82 13.49 -9.95 -4.53
CA LEU A 82 12.27 -10.40 -5.20
C LEU A 82 11.85 -9.46 -6.32
N GLU A 83 11.97 -8.15 -6.12
CA GLU A 83 11.67 -7.15 -7.17
C GLU A 83 12.59 -7.33 -8.38
N TYR A 84 13.88 -7.57 -8.14
CA TYR A 84 14.84 -7.86 -9.20
C TYR A 84 14.54 -9.18 -9.91
N ALA A 85 14.25 -10.24 -9.17
CA ALA A 85 14.01 -11.58 -9.74
C ALA A 85 12.69 -11.68 -10.52
N MET A 86 11.64 -11.02 -10.03
CA MET A 86 10.31 -11.07 -10.64
C MET A 86 10.08 -10.00 -11.70
N GLU A 87 10.97 -9.00 -11.80
CA GLU A 87 10.78 -7.76 -12.57
C GLU A 87 9.44 -7.04 -12.25
N LYS A 88 8.93 -7.26 -11.04
CA LYS A 88 7.66 -6.71 -10.53
C LYS A 88 7.91 -5.99 -9.21
N PRO A 89 7.17 -4.91 -8.92
CA PRO A 89 7.41 -4.17 -7.70
C PRO A 89 6.98 -4.96 -6.46
N VAL A 90 7.87 -5.10 -5.49
CA VAL A 90 7.59 -5.78 -4.21
C VAL A 90 7.77 -4.78 -3.06
N VAL A 91 6.74 -4.64 -2.24
CA VAL A 91 6.69 -3.61 -1.20
C VAL A 91 6.53 -4.23 0.18
N VAL A 92 7.37 -3.79 1.12
CA VAL A 92 7.23 -4.12 2.54
C VAL A 92 6.06 -3.34 3.13
N VAL A 93 5.02 -4.06 3.55
CA VAL A 93 3.80 -3.47 4.12
C VAL A 93 3.92 -3.33 5.63
N ASP A 94 4.36 -4.40 6.29
CA ASP A 94 4.42 -4.48 7.75
C ASP A 94 5.51 -5.45 8.20
N ILE A 95 6.10 -5.19 9.36
CA ILE A 95 7.07 -6.08 9.99
C ILE A 95 6.61 -6.34 11.43
N LYS A 96 6.37 -7.60 11.75
CA LYS A 96 5.92 -8.03 13.07
C LYS A 96 6.82 -9.14 13.59
N GLY A 97 7.71 -8.77 14.52
CA GLY A 97 8.67 -9.71 15.10
C GLY A 97 9.69 -10.15 14.06
N PHE A 98 9.63 -11.43 13.66
CA PHE A 98 10.48 -12.03 12.63
C PHE A 98 9.71 -12.36 11.34
N ALA A 99 8.50 -11.82 11.21
CA ALA A 99 7.66 -11.97 10.04
C ALA A 99 7.54 -10.63 9.31
N VAL A 100 7.57 -10.68 7.99
CA VAL A 100 7.33 -9.56 7.09
C VAL A 100 6.07 -9.84 6.27
N LYS A 101 5.25 -8.81 6.07
CA LYS A 101 4.13 -8.83 5.13
C LYS A 101 4.56 -8.08 3.88
N LEU A 102 4.51 -8.77 2.75
CA LEU A 102 4.92 -8.24 1.45
C LEU A 102 3.69 -8.09 0.55
N TYR A 103 3.71 -7.05 -0.28
CA TYR A 103 2.71 -6.78 -1.29
C TYR A 103 3.37 -6.75 -2.67
N CYS A 104 2.79 -7.45 -3.63
CA CYS A 104 3.09 -7.34 -5.05
C CYS A 104 1.78 -7.01 -5.77
N PRO A 105 1.70 -5.91 -6.54
CA PRO A 105 0.54 -5.66 -7.37
C PRO A 105 0.47 -6.71 -8.48
N TRP A 106 -0.75 -7.02 -8.91
CA TRP A 106 -0.99 -7.85 -10.08
C TRP A 106 -0.74 -7.07 -11.36
N ASP A 107 -0.32 -7.74 -12.43
CA ASP A 107 -0.25 -7.12 -13.74
C ASP A 107 -1.66 -6.87 -14.28
N ASP A 108 -2.00 -5.61 -14.53
CA ASP A 108 -3.32 -5.22 -15.01
C ASP A 108 -3.62 -5.75 -16.43
N ASP A 109 -2.60 -6.19 -17.17
CA ASP A 109 -2.69 -6.67 -18.55
C ASP A 109 -3.18 -8.13 -18.66
N GLU A 110 -3.12 -8.93 -17.58
CA GLU A 110 -3.67 -10.28 -17.56
C GLU A 110 -5.15 -10.28 -17.15
N GLN A 111 -5.98 -10.23 -18.19
CA GLN A 111 -7.37 -10.72 -18.29
C GLN A 111 -8.30 -10.39 -17.10
N GLY A 112 -9.13 -9.37 -17.31
CA GLY A 112 -10.51 -9.37 -16.84
C GLY A 112 -10.67 -9.47 -15.32
N GLY A 113 -10.35 -8.38 -14.61
CA GLY A 113 -10.95 -8.02 -13.32
C GLY A 113 -11.32 -9.18 -12.40
N ARG A 114 -10.33 -9.91 -11.91
CA ARG A 114 -10.57 -10.96 -10.89
C ARG A 114 -11.26 -10.33 -9.67
N VAL A 115 -12.41 -10.86 -9.28
CA VAL A 115 -13.15 -10.44 -8.08
C VAL A 115 -12.27 -10.68 -6.85
N GLY A 116 -11.80 -9.61 -6.21
CA GLY A 116 -10.97 -9.68 -5.00
C GLY A 116 -9.58 -9.02 -5.07
N ARG A 117 -9.23 -8.35 -6.18
CA ARG A 117 -7.97 -7.57 -6.28
C ARG A 117 -7.93 -6.39 -5.31
N ILE A 118 -6.75 -6.07 -4.81
CA ILE A 118 -6.48 -4.95 -3.92
C ILE A 118 -6.40 -3.67 -4.76
N GLN A 119 -7.46 -2.87 -4.72
CA GLN A 119 -7.46 -1.57 -5.38
C GLN A 119 -6.83 -0.50 -4.50
N LEU A 120 -5.60 -0.09 -4.82
CA LEU A 120 -4.90 1.01 -4.17
C LEU A 120 -5.44 2.37 -4.62
N ARG A 121 -6.67 2.70 -4.23
CA ARG A 121 -7.29 3.99 -4.55
C ARG A 121 -6.58 5.13 -3.82
N SER A 122 -6.18 6.15 -4.55
CA SER A 122 -5.89 7.45 -3.97
C SER A 122 -7.17 8.30 -4.02
N ASN A 123 -7.53 8.93 -2.90
CA ASN A 123 -8.62 9.91 -2.88
C ASN A 123 -8.16 11.27 -3.43
N TYR A 124 -6.91 11.39 -3.88
CA TYR A 124 -6.36 12.63 -4.38
C TYR A 124 -6.89 12.89 -5.79
N ARG A 125 -7.57 14.03 -5.96
CA ARG A 125 -7.85 14.59 -7.29
C ARG A 125 -7.13 15.94 -7.41
N PRO A 126 -6.43 16.21 -8.52
CA PRO A 126 -5.90 17.55 -8.79
C PRO A 126 -7.02 18.59 -8.66
N GLY A 127 -6.79 19.68 -7.92
CA GLY A 127 -7.79 20.74 -7.72
C GLY A 127 -8.89 20.44 -6.69
N GLN A 128 -8.87 19.29 -5.99
CA GLN A 128 -9.85 18.99 -4.94
C GLN A 128 -9.72 19.92 -3.73
N TRP A 129 -8.49 20.35 -3.42
CA TRP A 129 -8.20 21.33 -2.37
C TRP A 129 -8.05 22.71 -2.99
N THR A 130 -9.15 23.27 -3.48
CA THR A 130 -9.22 24.70 -3.80
C THR A 130 -9.50 25.50 -2.52
N ARG A 131 -8.94 26.71 -2.43
CA ARG A 131 -9.29 27.62 -1.32
C ARG A 131 -10.80 27.84 -1.37
N LYS A 132 -11.51 27.50 -0.28
CA LYS A 132 -12.95 27.81 -0.17
C LYS A 132 -13.15 29.31 -0.43
N ALA A 133 -14.03 29.65 -1.36
CA ALA A 133 -14.39 31.04 -1.64
C ALA A 133 -14.90 31.70 -0.36
N LYS A 134 -14.32 32.86 -0.02
CA LYS A 134 -14.73 33.64 1.15
C LYS A 134 -16.05 34.34 0.82
N PRO A 135 -16.98 34.44 1.79
CA PRO A 135 -18.21 35.19 1.58
C PRO A 135 -17.89 36.68 1.40
N ILE A 136 -18.70 37.33 0.56
CA ILE A 136 -18.59 38.76 0.29
C ILE A 136 -18.99 39.52 1.56
N ARG A 137 -18.31 40.65 1.82
CA ARG A 137 -18.58 41.51 2.96
C ARG A 137 -19.03 42.89 2.49
N ASP A 138 -19.91 43.52 3.26
CA ASP A 138 -20.31 44.91 3.05
C ASP A 138 -19.23 45.90 3.54
N ASN A 139 -19.48 47.21 3.35
CA ASN A 139 -18.58 48.29 3.79
C ASN A 139 -18.43 48.39 5.32
N ARG A 140 -19.25 47.66 6.10
CA ARG A 140 -19.18 47.55 7.56
C ARG A 140 -18.48 46.25 8.01
N GLY A 141 -18.06 45.41 7.08
CA GLY A 141 -17.39 44.13 7.32
C GLY A 141 -18.33 42.95 7.64
N GLN A 142 -19.65 43.12 7.50
CA GLN A 142 -20.65 42.07 7.70
C GLN A 142 -20.79 41.19 6.45
N ILE A 143 -21.05 39.89 6.66
CA ILE A 143 -21.25 38.94 5.56
C ILE A 143 -22.59 39.23 4.88
N ILE A 144 -22.57 39.37 3.55
CA ILE A 144 -23.79 39.53 2.76
C ILE A 144 -24.46 38.16 2.62
N THR A 145 -25.75 38.10 2.96
CA THR A 145 -26.60 36.90 2.84
C THR A 145 -27.70 37.14 1.81
N ASP A 146 -28.11 36.06 1.14
CA ASP A 146 -29.24 36.02 0.21
C ASP A 146 -30.59 36.00 0.95
N GLU A 147 -31.71 36.01 0.22
CA GLU A 147 -33.09 35.98 0.75
C GLU A 147 -33.36 34.74 1.63
N ASP A 148 -32.67 33.62 1.36
CA ASP A 148 -32.71 32.38 2.16
C ASP A 148 -31.72 32.37 3.34
N GLY A 149 -31.03 33.49 3.61
CA GLY A 149 -30.04 33.60 4.69
C GLY A 149 -28.69 32.93 4.38
N MET A 150 -28.44 32.51 3.14
CA MET A 150 -27.18 31.88 2.73
C MET A 150 -26.12 32.92 2.33
N SER A 151 -24.86 32.71 2.72
CA SER A 151 -23.78 33.66 2.42
C SER A 151 -23.45 33.73 0.93
N ILE A 152 -23.49 34.92 0.34
CA ILE A 152 -23.19 35.14 -1.08
C ILE A 152 -21.68 35.04 -1.29
N LYS A 153 -21.27 34.25 -2.28
CA LYS A 153 -19.84 33.97 -2.61
C LYS A 153 -19.44 34.43 -4.01
N VAL A 154 -20.41 34.80 -4.85
CA VAL A 154 -20.24 35.32 -6.22
C VAL A 154 -21.35 36.35 -6.43
N ILE A 155 -21.03 37.51 -7.00
CA ILE A 155 -22.04 38.54 -7.37
C ILE A 155 -22.71 38.06 -8.66
N PRO A 156 -24.04 37.83 -8.69
CA PRO A 156 -24.74 37.61 -9.95
C PRO A 156 -24.64 38.89 -10.81
N GLU A 157 -24.30 38.74 -12.09
CA GLU A 157 -24.34 39.83 -13.07
C GLU A 157 -25.76 40.36 -13.29
#